data_AF-A0A0S9PZB6-F1
#
_entry.id   AF-A0A0S9PZB6-F1
#
_cell.length_a   1.000
_cell.length_b   1.000
_cell.length_c   1.000
_cell.angle_alpha   90.00
_cell.angle_beta   90.00
_cell.angle_gamma   90.00
#
_symmetry.space_group_name_H-M   'P 1'
#
loop_
_entity.id
_entity.type
_entity.pdbx_description
1 polymer ?
#
loop_
_entity_poly.entity_id
_entity_poly.type
_entity_poly.pdbx_seq_one_letter_code
_entity_poly.pdbx_strand_id
1 'polypeptide(L)'
;MRFLAAAAIASVALGAVTATAGQAAASQGDSAQVGGQARNQAAAAPTPEQSTSSRPRPVVKDRDRDGLSDAREAALGTNPRKADTDRDRLKDGVEVNRLGTDPTRRDTDRDGIADGVEVKRGTDPLVKEDPDADGDGLTTSEERALGTDPKRADTDRDGLFDGDEVNQFATDPLSDDTDADGLEDGPEVDQYLTDPLDADTDGDGVLDGDEIKVHRTDPLQADTDGDDLSDGDEVDLHLSDPLDTDTDDDTLLDGAEVNVHATDPAKADTDDDGLRDDAEIAQASDPTNPDTDGDGLTDGDEVNLYSTNPLDRDTDNDGLPDNREVEVGSDPTVKDTDGDGIGDGPEVKTHLTDPTKKDTDGDDLDDNEEVFKHKTDPNAKDTDGDGFNDGREVKAGTDPLKKSDHP
;
A
#
# COMPACT_ATOMS: atom_id res chain seq x y z
N MET A 1 21.98 21.36 28.14
CA MET A 1 23.22 20.68 27.70
C MET A 1 23.04 20.39 26.22
N ARG A 2 24.07 20.65 25.41
CA ARG A 2 24.04 20.56 23.94
C ARG A 2 24.18 19.09 23.53
N PHE A 3 23.39 18.63 22.57
CA PHE A 3 23.83 17.58 21.64
C PHE A 3 23.46 17.98 20.22
N LEU A 4 24.46 17.86 19.35
CA LEU A 4 24.50 18.27 17.95
C LEU A 4 23.84 17.21 17.07
N ALA A 5 23.02 17.65 16.10
CA ALA A 5 22.66 16.88 14.93
C ALA A 5 23.80 16.95 13.89
N ALA A 6 24.21 15.80 13.34
CA ALA A 6 25.15 15.69 12.23
C ALA A 6 24.36 15.38 10.96
N ALA A 7 24.39 16.32 10.00
CA ALA A 7 23.83 16.14 8.66
C ALA A 7 24.78 15.32 7.78
N ALA A 8 24.26 14.27 7.14
CA ALA A 8 24.93 13.54 6.08
C ALA A 8 24.39 14.00 4.71
N ILE A 9 25.29 14.47 3.85
CA ILE A 9 25.00 14.90 2.48
C ILE A 9 25.29 13.72 1.55
N ALA A 10 24.27 13.15 0.92
CA ALA A 10 24.41 12.19 -0.16
C ALA A 10 24.51 12.91 -1.51
N SER A 11 25.58 12.63 -2.26
CA SER A 11 25.84 13.18 -3.59
C SER A 11 25.28 12.25 -4.66
N VAL A 12 24.34 12.72 -5.48
CA VAL A 12 23.81 11.98 -6.64
C VAL A 12 24.72 12.22 -7.86
N ALA A 13 25.15 11.12 -8.48
CA ALA A 13 25.95 11.10 -9.69
C ALA A 13 25.06 11.16 -10.95
N LEU A 14 25.44 12.04 -11.88
CA LEU A 14 24.75 12.31 -13.14
C LEU A 14 25.11 11.24 -14.19
N GLY A 15 24.12 10.44 -14.61
CA GLY A 15 24.22 9.48 -15.72
C GLY A 15 23.63 10.05 -17.02
N ALA A 16 24.46 10.30 -18.01
CA ALA A 16 24.07 10.79 -19.33
C ALA A 16 23.54 9.66 -20.23
N VAL A 17 22.39 9.88 -20.88
CA VAL A 17 21.88 9.02 -21.97
C VAL A 17 21.96 9.77 -23.29
N THR A 18 22.66 9.15 -24.24
CA THR A 18 22.89 9.64 -25.60
C THR A 18 21.71 9.32 -26.53
N ALA A 19 21.24 10.33 -27.27
CA ALA A 19 20.26 10.18 -28.34
C ALA A 19 20.87 9.55 -29.61
N THR A 20 20.16 8.58 -30.19
CA THR A 20 20.38 8.09 -31.57
C THR A 20 19.15 8.37 -32.43
N ALA A 21 19.39 9.08 -33.53
CA ALA A 21 18.39 9.42 -34.55
C ALA A 21 18.15 8.23 -35.50
N GLY A 22 16.88 7.85 -35.69
CA GLY A 22 16.43 6.87 -36.68
C GLY A 22 15.67 7.55 -37.83
N GLN A 23 16.18 7.39 -39.05
CA GLN A 23 15.59 7.82 -40.31
C GLN A 23 14.33 7.01 -40.66
N ALA A 24 13.29 7.67 -41.19
CA ALA A 24 12.17 7.00 -41.84
C ALA A 24 12.14 7.30 -43.34
N ALA A 25 12.08 6.23 -44.12
CA ALA A 25 12.15 6.17 -45.57
C ALA A 25 10.79 6.39 -46.25
N ALA A 26 10.87 6.84 -47.50
CA ALA A 26 9.77 6.95 -48.44
C ALA A 26 9.30 5.57 -48.95
N SER A 27 8.02 5.47 -49.31
CA SER A 27 7.56 4.53 -50.34
C SER A 27 6.39 5.12 -51.15
N GLN A 28 6.46 4.86 -52.45
CA GLN A 28 5.48 5.20 -53.49
C GLN A 28 4.62 3.99 -53.83
N GLY A 29 3.46 4.25 -54.43
CA GLY A 29 2.61 3.31 -55.19
C GLY A 29 1.15 3.44 -54.75
N ASP A 30 0.13 3.50 -55.60
CA ASP A 30 0.04 3.27 -57.04
C ASP A 30 -1.28 3.89 -57.55
N SER A 31 -1.35 4.10 -58.87
CA SER A 31 -2.45 4.69 -59.63
C SER A 31 -3.55 3.70 -59.98
N ALA A 32 -4.78 4.19 -60.22
CA ALA A 32 -5.47 4.00 -61.52
C ALA A 32 -6.92 4.55 -61.56
N GLN A 33 -7.17 5.37 -62.59
CA GLN A 33 -8.31 5.36 -63.54
C GLN A 33 -9.77 5.56 -63.04
N VAL A 34 -10.73 6.21 -63.74
CA VAL A 34 -10.85 6.81 -65.09
C VAL A 34 -12.17 7.60 -65.13
N GLY A 35 -12.18 8.70 -65.92
CA GLY A 35 -13.30 8.97 -66.85
C GLY A 35 -14.21 10.17 -66.57
N GLY A 36 -14.42 11.02 -67.60
CA GLY A 36 -15.78 11.55 -67.84
C GLY A 36 -16.00 13.04 -68.12
N GLN A 37 -15.36 13.58 -69.16
CA GLN A 37 -15.91 14.53 -70.15
C GLN A 37 -16.50 15.91 -69.74
N ALA A 38 -15.92 16.93 -70.39
CA ALA A 38 -16.32 18.33 -70.44
C ALA A 38 -17.27 18.67 -71.61
N ARG A 39 -18.10 19.72 -71.44
CA ARG A 39 -18.64 20.69 -72.43
C ARG A 39 -19.05 21.94 -71.60
N ASN A 40 -18.81 23.21 -71.95
CA ASN A 40 -19.02 23.97 -73.19
C ASN A 40 -18.22 25.28 -73.10
N GLN A 41 -17.40 25.61 -74.10
CA GLN A 41 -17.62 26.62 -75.16
C GLN A 41 -17.41 28.08 -74.78
N ALA A 42 -16.46 28.68 -75.51
CA ALA A 42 -16.06 30.07 -75.52
C ALA A 42 -16.72 30.85 -76.68
N ALA A 43 -16.88 32.16 -76.52
CA ALA A 43 -16.95 33.19 -77.56
C ALA A 43 -17.02 34.56 -76.84
N ALA A 44 -16.49 35.70 -77.29
CA ALA A 44 -15.61 36.11 -78.37
C ALA A 44 -15.23 37.59 -78.06
N ALA A 45 -14.05 38.05 -78.48
CA ALA A 45 -13.71 39.48 -78.51
C ALA A 45 -14.35 40.17 -79.73
N PRO A 46 -14.50 41.50 -79.72
CA PRO A 46 -13.67 42.29 -80.64
C PRO A 46 -13.14 43.63 -80.07
N THR A 47 -12.29 44.24 -80.89
CA THR A 47 -11.21 45.22 -80.67
C THR A 47 -11.66 46.72 -80.77
N PRO A 48 -10.80 47.72 -81.10
CA PRO A 48 -10.32 48.76 -80.16
C PRO A 48 -10.63 50.21 -80.60
N GLU A 49 -10.84 51.16 -79.69
CA GLU A 49 -10.82 52.59 -80.03
C GLU A 49 -10.09 53.46 -79.00
N GLN A 50 -9.42 54.48 -79.53
CA GLN A 50 -8.30 55.21 -78.96
C GLN A 50 -8.70 56.40 -78.07
N SER A 51 -7.74 56.82 -77.26
CA SER A 51 -7.40 58.22 -76.96
C SER A 51 -8.20 58.93 -75.84
N THR A 52 -7.58 59.11 -74.67
CA THR A 52 -6.94 60.37 -74.23
C THR A 52 -6.74 60.41 -72.71
N SER A 53 -5.71 61.16 -72.30
CA SER A 53 -5.56 61.79 -70.97
C SER A 53 -4.88 61.00 -69.86
N SER A 54 -3.55 61.05 -69.87
CA SER A 54 -2.72 60.91 -68.66
C SER A 54 -2.93 62.11 -67.74
N ARG A 55 -3.81 61.98 -66.75
CA ARG A 55 -3.88 62.88 -65.60
C ARG A 55 -3.07 62.24 -64.46
N PRO A 56 -2.05 62.91 -63.91
CA PRO A 56 -1.36 62.38 -62.73
C PRO A 56 -2.38 62.23 -61.60
N ARG A 57 -2.40 61.06 -60.95
CA ARG A 57 -3.19 60.87 -59.72
C ARG A 57 -2.79 61.98 -58.74
N PRO A 58 -3.75 62.67 -58.10
CA PRO A 58 -3.41 63.67 -57.11
C PRO A 58 -2.51 63.02 -56.05
N VAL A 59 -1.39 63.66 -55.73
CA VAL A 59 -0.57 63.27 -54.58
C VAL A 59 -1.47 63.47 -53.38
N VAL A 60 -1.99 62.35 -52.88
CA VAL A 60 -2.84 62.34 -51.72
C VAL A 60 -1.94 62.72 -50.54
N LYS A 61 -2.19 63.88 -49.96
CA LYS A 61 -1.37 64.41 -48.87
C LYS A 61 -1.64 63.57 -47.63
N ASP A 62 -0.58 63.02 -47.06
CA ASP A 62 -0.53 62.23 -45.83
C ASP A 62 0.63 62.85 -45.03
N ARG A 63 0.28 63.61 -43.99
CA ARG A 63 1.25 64.49 -43.30
C ARG A 63 2.03 63.80 -42.20
N ASP A 64 1.43 62.84 -41.53
CA ASP A 64 2.02 62.11 -40.40
C ASP A 64 2.43 60.68 -40.76
N ARG A 65 2.15 60.23 -41.98
CA ARG A 65 2.66 59.00 -42.60
C ARG A 65 2.22 57.76 -41.85
N ASP A 66 0.95 57.75 -41.50
CA ASP A 66 0.31 56.66 -40.78
C ASP A 66 -0.41 55.67 -41.72
N GLY A 67 -0.59 56.05 -42.98
CA GLY A 67 -1.26 55.26 -44.01
C GLY A 67 -2.66 55.77 -44.37
N LEU A 68 -3.14 56.84 -43.73
CA LEU A 68 -4.33 57.60 -44.13
C LEU A 68 -3.94 58.90 -44.82
N SER A 69 -4.88 59.46 -45.56
CA SER A 69 -4.71 60.76 -46.18
C SER A 69 -5.34 61.85 -45.35
N ASP A 70 -4.82 63.08 -45.42
CA ASP A 70 -5.39 64.27 -44.79
C ASP A 70 -6.92 64.39 -45.02
N ALA A 71 -7.40 63.97 -46.20
CA ALA A 71 -8.81 64.00 -46.57
C ALA A 71 -9.61 62.84 -45.97
N ARG A 72 -8.99 61.67 -45.82
CA ARG A 72 -9.59 60.49 -45.18
C ARG A 72 -9.63 60.66 -43.66
N GLU A 73 -8.57 61.19 -43.07
CA GLU A 73 -8.49 61.52 -41.65
C GLU A 73 -9.56 62.52 -41.25
N ALA A 74 -9.71 63.61 -42.01
CA ALA A 74 -10.79 64.59 -41.80
C ALA A 74 -12.20 63.97 -41.89
N ALA A 75 -12.38 62.92 -42.68
CA ALA A 75 -13.66 62.21 -42.80
C ALA A 75 -13.91 61.22 -41.65
N LEU A 76 -12.85 60.69 -41.04
CA LEU A 76 -12.90 59.75 -39.91
C LEU A 76 -12.82 60.48 -38.55
N GLY A 77 -12.52 61.78 -38.54
CA GLY A 77 -12.37 62.56 -37.31
C GLY A 77 -10.99 62.44 -36.67
N THR A 78 -10.04 61.81 -37.34
CA THR A 78 -8.66 61.68 -36.88
C THR A 78 -7.82 62.92 -37.20
N ASN A 79 -6.65 63.05 -36.60
CA ASN A 79 -5.82 64.26 -36.66
C ASN A 79 -4.74 64.15 -37.76
N PRO A 80 -4.80 64.95 -38.86
CA PRO A 80 -3.85 64.94 -39.99
C PRO A 80 -2.40 65.36 -39.71
N ARG A 81 -1.95 65.29 -38.47
CA ARG A 81 -0.61 65.63 -38.01
C ARG A 81 -0.13 64.70 -36.90
N LYS A 82 -0.93 63.71 -36.52
CA LYS A 82 -0.67 62.82 -35.41
C LYS A 82 -1.09 61.42 -35.84
N ALA A 83 -0.09 60.61 -36.18
CA ALA A 83 -0.23 59.27 -36.74
C ALA A 83 -0.98 58.23 -35.88
N ASP A 84 -1.40 58.61 -34.68
CA ASP A 84 -2.10 57.82 -33.65
C ASP A 84 -2.94 58.88 -32.96
N THR A 85 -4.25 58.94 -33.17
CA THR A 85 -5.12 60.04 -32.75
C THR A 85 -5.54 59.91 -31.29
N ASP A 86 -5.81 58.71 -30.81
CA ASP A 86 -6.38 58.42 -29.50
C ASP A 86 -5.37 57.97 -28.41
N ARG A 87 -4.11 57.75 -28.81
CA ARG A 87 -2.96 57.39 -27.97
C ARG A 87 -3.00 55.98 -27.40
N ASP A 88 -3.61 55.04 -28.09
CA ASP A 88 -3.61 53.62 -27.73
C ASP A 88 -2.34 52.87 -28.17
N ARG A 89 -1.50 53.52 -29.01
CA ARG A 89 -0.25 53.05 -29.64
C ARG A 89 -0.43 52.28 -30.95
N LEU A 90 -1.64 52.21 -31.49
CA LEU A 90 -1.91 51.88 -32.88
C LEU A 90 -1.90 53.17 -33.71
N LYS A 91 -1.68 53.02 -35.02
CA LYS A 91 -1.73 54.15 -35.94
C LYS A 91 -3.10 54.21 -36.58
N ASP A 92 -3.66 55.38 -36.82
CA ASP A 92 -5.01 55.51 -37.38
C ASP A 92 -5.15 54.73 -38.70
N GLY A 93 -4.12 54.78 -39.55
CA GLY A 93 -4.06 53.98 -40.78
C GLY A 93 -3.95 52.47 -40.60
N VAL A 94 -3.36 51.98 -39.51
CA VAL A 94 -3.34 50.54 -39.18
C VAL A 94 -4.71 50.10 -38.67
N GLU A 95 -5.31 50.89 -37.79
CA GLU A 95 -6.62 50.63 -37.21
C GLU A 95 -7.67 50.54 -38.31
N VAL A 96 -7.76 51.55 -39.18
CA VAL A 96 -8.77 51.61 -40.24
C VAL A 96 -8.54 50.59 -41.35
N ASN A 97 -7.29 50.37 -41.77
CA ASN A 97 -7.03 49.55 -42.96
C ASN A 97 -6.81 48.07 -42.64
N ARG A 98 -6.51 47.71 -41.38
CA ARG A 98 -6.15 46.33 -41.00
C ARG A 98 -6.99 45.77 -39.86
N LEU A 99 -7.20 46.53 -38.78
CA LEU A 99 -7.76 45.99 -37.54
C LEU A 99 -9.27 46.20 -37.43
N GLY A 100 -9.81 47.25 -38.04
CA GLY A 100 -11.23 47.60 -37.96
C GLY A 100 -11.63 48.34 -36.68
N THR A 101 -10.66 48.71 -35.84
CA THR A 101 -10.85 49.49 -34.61
C THR A 101 -11.19 50.97 -34.90
N ASP A 102 -11.73 51.68 -33.90
CA ASP A 102 -12.07 53.10 -33.99
C ASP A 102 -10.84 53.97 -33.66
N PRO A 103 -10.18 54.60 -34.66
CA PRO A 103 -8.93 55.35 -34.46
C PRO A 103 -9.09 56.64 -33.63
N THR A 104 -10.30 56.94 -33.17
CA THR A 104 -10.59 58.07 -32.28
C THR A 104 -10.85 57.64 -30.84
N ARG A 105 -10.83 56.34 -30.56
CA ARG A 105 -11.19 55.76 -29.27
C ARG A 105 -10.18 54.71 -28.86
N ARG A 106 -9.46 55.06 -27.79
CA ARG A 106 -8.40 54.22 -27.21
C ARG A 106 -8.82 52.77 -26.88
N ASP A 107 -10.11 52.53 -26.73
CA ASP A 107 -10.76 51.28 -26.37
C ASP A 107 -12.06 51.22 -27.21
N THR A 108 -12.04 50.39 -28.25
CA THR A 108 -13.09 50.29 -29.27
C THR A 108 -14.34 49.60 -28.71
N ASP A 109 -14.16 48.45 -28.05
CA ASP A 109 -15.24 47.59 -27.57
C ASP A 109 -15.76 47.93 -26.16
N ARG A 110 -15.04 48.81 -25.45
CA ARG A 110 -15.36 49.35 -24.12
C ARG A 110 -15.22 48.34 -22.99
N ASP A 111 -14.28 47.41 -23.08
CA ASP A 111 -13.98 46.49 -22.00
C ASP A 111 -13.00 47.04 -20.96
N GLY A 112 -12.38 48.19 -21.24
CA GLY A 112 -11.43 48.87 -20.36
C GLY A 112 -9.96 48.59 -20.68
N ILE A 113 -9.68 47.70 -21.62
CA ILE A 113 -8.37 47.47 -22.22
C ILE A 113 -8.28 48.35 -23.47
N ALA A 114 -7.07 48.84 -23.77
CA ALA A 114 -6.88 49.67 -24.96
C ALA A 114 -6.54 48.78 -26.16
N ASP A 115 -7.02 49.12 -27.36
CA ASP A 115 -6.86 48.30 -28.57
C ASP A 115 -5.38 47.94 -28.83
N GLY A 116 -4.47 48.91 -28.70
CA GLY A 116 -3.03 48.67 -28.83
C GLY A 116 -2.40 47.81 -27.73
N VAL A 117 -3.05 47.65 -26.57
CA VAL A 117 -2.66 46.69 -25.53
C VAL A 117 -3.13 45.29 -25.91
N GLU A 118 -4.36 45.14 -26.39
CA GLU A 118 -4.93 43.85 -26.82
C GLU A 118 -4.16 43.27 -28.00
N VAL A 119 -3.90 44.08 -29.04
CA VAL A 119 -3.07 43.68 -30.19
C VAL A 119 -1.66 43.26 -29.76
N LYS A 120 -1.10 43.90 -28.73
CA LYS A 120 0.22 43.52 -28.19
C LYS A 120 0.15 42.21 -27.41
N ARG A 121 -0.97 41.93 -26.74
CA ARG A 121 -1.25 40.68 -26.00
C ARG A 121 -1.74 39.54 -26.90
N GLY A 122 -2.16 39.85 -28.12
CA GLY A 122 -2.73 38.89 -29.06
C GLY A 122 -4.24 38.65 -28.88
N THR A 123 -4.93 39.52 -28.16
CA THR A 123 -6.40 39.50 -28.00
C THR A 123 -7.07 40.41 -29.03
N ASP A 124 -8.38 40.26 -29.22
CA ASP A 124 -9.14 40.91 -30.31
C ASP A 124 -9.76 42.24 -29.84
N PRO A 125 -9.26 43.40 -30.31
CA PRO A 125 -9.71 44.73 -29.86
C PRO A 125 -11.14 45.11 -30.28
N LEU A 126 -11.86 44.19 -30.92
CA LEU A 126 -13.25 44.36 -31.32
C LEU A 126 -14.21 43.54 -30.44
N VAL A 127 -13.69 42.70 -29.55
CA VAL A 127 -14.45 41.73 -28.77
C VAL A 127 -14.07 41.88 -27.31
N LYS A 128 -15.04 42.39 -26.54
CA LYS A 128 -14.93 42.53 -25.09
C LYS A 128 -14.41 41.23 -24.47
N GLU A 129 -13.30 41.29 -23.75
CA GLU A 129 -12.79 40.14 -23.01
C GLU A 129 -13.86 39.66 -22.01
N ASP A 130 -14.18 38.37 -22.05
CA ASP A 130 -14.99 37.73 -21.02
C ASP A 130 -14.14 37.72 -19.75
N PRO A 131 -14.59 38.32 -18.62
CA PRO A 131 -13.81 38.34 -17.41
C PRO A 131 -13.47 36.96 -16.87
N ASP A 132 -14.24 35.94 -17.23
CA ASP A 132 -14.14 34.54 -16.86
C ASP A 132 -14.46 33.73 -18.13
N ALA A 133 -13.42 33.27 -18.83
CA ALA A 133 -13.52 32.88 -20.23
C ALA A 133 -13.90 31.40 -20.45
N ASP A 134 -13.82 30.57 -19.41
CA ASP A 134 -14.29 29.19 -19.38
C ASP A 134 -15.41 28.94 -18.38
N GLY A 135 -15.70 29.89 -17.48
CA GLY A 135 -16.86 29.87 -16.59
C GLY A 135 -16.65 29.06 -15.32
N ASP A 136 -15.41 28.90 -14.87
CA ASP A 136 -15.03 28.11 -13.71
C ASP A 136 -15.13 28.88 -12.38
N GLY A 137 -15.33 30.19 -12.44
CA GLY A 137 -15.45 31.06 -11.28
C GLY A 137 -14.20 31.87 -10.95
N LEU A 138 -13.09 31.70 -11.67
CA LEU A 138 -11.93 32.58 -11.64
C LEU A 138 -12.00 33.59 -12.78
N THR A 139 -11.52 34.81 -12.51
CA THR A 139 -11.31 35.75 -13.60
C THR A 139 -10.05 35.40 -14.38
N THR A 140 -10.02 35.71 -15.67
CA THR A 140 -8.81 35.66 -16.53
C THR A 140 -7.64 36.47 -15.96
N SER A 141 -7.90 37.37 -15.00
CA SER A 141 -6.85 38.07 -14.26
C SER A 141 -6.28 37.30 -13.06
N GLU A 142 -7.12 36.54 -12.37
CA GLU A 142 -6.76 35.62 -11.27
C GLU A 142 -6.05 34.40 -11.83
N GLU A 143 -6.59 33.79 -12.88
CA GLU A 143 -5.99 32.63 -13.55
C GLU A 143 -4.56 32.92 -14.02
N ARG A 144 -4.36 34.07 -14.67
CA ARG A 144 -3.01 34.51 -15.06
C ARG A 144 -2.07 34.74 -13.86
N ALA A 145 -2.60 35.07 -12.69
CA ALA A 145 -1.80 35.24 -11.48
C ALA A 145 -1.43 33.89 -10.84
N LEU A 146 -2.32 32.90 -10.94
CA LEU A 146 -2.13 31.54 -10.46
C LEU A 146 -1.29 30.69 -11.44
N GLY A 147 -1.36 30.99 -12.73
CA GLY A 147 -0.67 30.26 -13.79
C GLY A 147 -1.57 29.27 -14.55
N THR A 148 -2.87 29.26 -14.24
CA THR A 148 -3.87 28.41 -14.89
C THR A 148 -4.22 28.89 -16.31
N ASP A 149 -4.91 28.06 -17.11
CA ASP A 149 -5.25 28.36 -18.50
C ASP A 149 -6.63 29.04 -18.62
N PRO A 150 -6.71 30.34 -19.00
CA PRO A 150 -7.96 31.12 -19.06
C PRO A 150 -9.05 30.69 -20.04
N LYS A 151 -8.95 29.50 -20.59
CA LYS A 151 -9.88 28.94 -21.58
C LYS A 151 -10.21 27.50 -21.27
N ARG A 152 -9.77 27.02 -20.12
CA ARG A 152 -9.95 25.66 -19.68
C ARG A 152 -10.12 25.69 -18.16
N ALA A 153 -11.37 25.47 -17.76
CA ALA A 153 -11.84 25.44 -16.39
C ALA A 153 -11.13 24.43 -15.46
N ASP A 154 -10.20 23.62 -15.98
CA ASP A 154 -9.56 22.49 -15.31
C ASP A 154 -8.15 22.31 -15.93
N THR A 155 -7.16 22.87 -15.24
CA THR A 155 -5.82 23.08 -15.77
C THR A 155 -4.92 21.85 -15.66
N ASP A 156 -5.01 20.99 -14.66
CA ASP A 156 -4.22 19.77 -14.53
C ASP A 156 -4.97 18.51 -15.01
N ARG A 157 -6.31 18.55 -15.09
CA ARG A 157 -7.20 17.50 -15.63
C ARG A 157 -7.46 16.35 -14.69
N ASP A 158 -7.47 16.61 -13.40
CA ASP A 158 -7.94 15.70 -12.36
C ASP A 158 -9.49 15.62 -12.31
N GLY A 159 -10.18 16.61 -12.89
CA GLY A 159 -11.63 16.71 -12.93
C GLY A 159 -12.23 17.70 -11.92
N LEU A 160 -11.40 18.40 -11.14
CA LEU A 160 -11.78 19.54 -10.32
C LEU A 160 -11.57 20.83 -11.13
N PHE A 161 -12.37 21.86 -10.87
CA PHE A 161 -12.24 23.13 -11.61
C PHE A 161 -11.29 24.08 -10.89
N ASP A 162 -10.44 24.81 -11.61
CA ASP A 162 -9.43 25.71 -11.00
C ASP A 162 -10.07 26.68 -10.00
N GLY A 163 -11.29 27.15 -10.30
CA GLY A 163 -12.09 27.96 -9.39
C GLY A 163 -12.60 27.24 -8.14
N ASP A 164 -12.99 25.98 -8.22
CA ASP A 164 -13.43 25.18 -7.07
C ASP A 164 -12.22 24.83 -6.17
N GLU A 165 -11.09 24.47 -6.78
CA GLU A 165 -9.82 24.23 -6.08
C GLU A 165 -9.42 25.45 -5.24
N VAL A 166 -9.36 26.64 -5.84
CA VAL A 166 -8.92 27.85 -5.14
C VAL A 166 -9.92 28.33 -4.10
N ASN A 167 -11.22 28.24 -4.37
CA ASN A 167 -12.25 28.89 -3.55
C ASN A 167 -12.90 27.96 -2.51
N GLN A 168 -12.86 26.64 -2.71
CA GLN A 168 -13.56 25.67 -1.87
C GLN A 168 -12.60 24.67 -1.22
N PHE A 169 -11.74 24.01 -1.99
CA PHE A 169 -10.95 22.86 -1.51
C PHE A 169 -9.53 23.25 -1.06
N ALA A 170 -9.03 24.38 -1.53
CA ALA A 170 -7.68 24.89 -1.28
C ALA A 170 -6.54 23.99 -1.78
N THR A 171 -6.82 23.18 -2.81
CA THR A 171 -5.85 22.41 -3.60
C THR A 171 -5.06 23.29 -4.58
N ASP A 172 -4.00 22.75 -5.20
CA ASP A 172 -3.20 23.47 -6.20
C ASP A 172 -3.72 23.21 -7.62
N PRO A 173 -4.32 24.19 -8.33
CA PRO A 173 -4.92 24.02 -9.66
C PRO A 173 -3.92 23.78 -10.82
N LEU A 174 -2.70 23.41 -10.47
CA LEU A 174 -1.63 23.03 -11.37
C LEU A 174 -1.06 21.64 -11.06
N SER A 175 -1.62 20.95 -10.06
CA SER A 175 -1.24 19.65 -9.54
C SER A 175 -2.48 18.77 -9.50
N ASP A 176 -2.46 17.68 -10.28
CA ASP A 176 -3.57 16.71 -10.30
C ASP A 176 -3.73 15.91 -8.99
N ASP A 177 -2.73 16.02 -8.10
CA ASP A 177 -2.59 15.33 -6.82
C ASP A 177 -1.82 16.30 -5.90
N THR A 178 -2.51 16.95 -4.97
CA THR A 178 -1.97 18.07 -4.17
C THR A 178 -1.10 17.58 -3.01
N ASP A 179 -1.49 16.49 -2.33
CA ASP A 179 -0.77 15.95 -1.17
C ASP A 179 0.23 14.84 -1.51
N ALA A 180 0.22 14.37 -2.76
CA ALA A 180 1.13 13.39 -3.34
C ALA A 180 1.01 11.98 -2.74
N ASP A 181 -0.18 11.59 -2.31
CA ASP A 181 -0.51 10.24 -1.86
C ASP A 181 -0.76 9.27 -3.04
N GLY A 182 -0.93 9.84 -4.25
CA GLY A 182 -1.15 9.14 -5.49
C GLY A 182 -2.61 9.06 -5.92
N LEU A 183 -3.56 9.57 -5.16
CA LEU A 183 -4.95 9.79 -5.55
C LEU A 183 -5.08 11.19 -6.19
N GLU A 184 -6.04 11.38 -7.09
CA GLU A 184 -6.20 12.66 -7.79
C GLU A 184 -7.26 13.49 -7.04
N ASP A 185 -7.04 14.80 -6.85
CA ASP A 185 -7.88 15.65 -5.98
C ASP A 185 -9.37 15.61 -6.37
N GLY A 186 -9.67 15.62 -7.68
CA GLY A 186 -11.01 15.43 -8.21
C GLY A 186 -11.71 14.15 -7.71
N PRO A 187 -11.17 12.95 -8.00
CA PRO A 187 -11.67 11.69 -7.44
C PRO A 187 -11.78 11.63 -5.91
N GLU A 188 -10.86 12.25 -5.18
CA GLU A 188 -10.95 12.33 -3.72
C GLU A 188 -12.23 13.03 -3.28
N VAL A 189 -12.52 14.21 -3.86
CA VAL A 189 -13.70 14.99 -3.52
C VAL A 189 -15.01 14.31 -3.96
N ASP A 190 -15.05 13.72 -5.17
CA ASP A 190 -16.30 13.29 -5.80
C ASP A 190 -16.63 11.80 -5.62
N GLN A 191 -15.61 10.95 -5.42
CA GLN A 191 -15.77 9.50 -5.39
C GLN A 191 -15.40 8.88 -4.05
N TYR A 192 -14.20 9.16 -3.54
CA TYR A 192 -13.63 8.49 -2.36
C TYR A 192 -14.00 9.22 -1.06
N LEU A 193 -14.27 10.51 -1.15
CA LEU A 193 -14.63 11.41 -0.05
C LEU A 193 -13.52 11.58 0.99
N THR A 194 -12.26 11.41 0.57
CA THR A 194 -11.03 11.71 1.32
C THR A 194 -10.73 13.20 1.32
N ASP A 195 -9.78 13.65 2.14
CA ASP A 195 -9.32 15.04 2.17
C ASP A 195 -8.14 15.21 1.21
N PRO A 196 -8.28 15.93 0.07
CA PRO A 196 -7.22 16.09 -0.94
C PRO A 196 -6.00 16.93 -0.49
N LEU A 197 -5.93 17.23 0.80
CA LEU A 197 -4.83 17.93 1.46
C LEU A 197 -4.16 17.07 2.54
N ASP A 198 -4.65 15.85 2.77
CA ASP A 198 -4.19 14.94 3.80
C ASP A 198 -4.03 13.53 3.24
N ALA A 199 -2.77 13.16 2.98
CA ALA A 199 -2.40 11.93 2.28
C ALA A 199 -2.81 10.61 2.98
N ASP A 200 -3.36 10.69 4.19
CA ASP A 200 -3.80 9.61 5.08
C ASP A 200 -4.98 10.17 5.90
N THR A 201 -6.19 10.09 5.32
CA THR A 201 -7.38 10.80 5.77
C THR A 201 -7.86 10.33 7.14
N ASP A 202 -7.75 9.02 7.44
CA ASP A 202 -8.18 8.46 8.72
C ASP A 202 -7.06 8.33 9.76
N GLY A 203 -5.80 8.48 9.33
CA GLY A 203 -4.62 8.62 10.18
C GLY A 203 -4.11 7.30 10.72
N ASP A 204 -4.32 6.19 10.01
CA ASP A 204 -3.91 4.85 10.40
C ASP A 204 -2.47 4.48 9.98
N GLY A 205 -1.89 5.28 9.06
CA GLY A 205 -0.54 5.14 8.55
C GLY A 205 -0.43 4.58 7.13
N VAL A 206 -1.53 4.17 6.50
CA VAL A 206 -1.60 3.85 5.07
C VAL A 206 -2.03 5.10 4.30
N LEU A 207 -1.52 5.29 3.08
CA LEU A 207 -1.93 6.43 2.25
C LEU A 207 -3.24 6.10 1.54
N ASP A 208 -4.17 7.05 1.41
CA ASP A 208 -5.49 6.82 0.81
C ASP A 208 -5.37 6.21 -0.61
N GLY A 209 -4.40 6.69 -1.38
CA GLY A 209 -4.06 6.18 -2.69
C GLY A 209 -3.60 4.70 -2.68
N ASP A 210 -2.84 4.28 -1.67
CA ASP A 210 -2.39 2.89 -1.49
C ASP A 210 -3.51 2.01 -0.95
N GLU A 211 -4.34 2.51 -0.05
CA GLU A 211 -5.55 1.81 0.41
C GLU A 211 -6.46 1.44 -0.75
N ILE A 212 -6.78 2.39 -1.64
CA ILE A 212 -7.66 2.10 -2.77
C ILE A 212 -7.00 1.17 -3.81
N LYS A 213 -5.70 1.34 -4.09
CA LYS A 213 -5.04 0.68 -5.23
C LYS A 213 -4.35 -0.63 -4.88
N VAL A 214 -3.87 -0.76 -3.64
CA VAL A 214 -3.03 -1.87 -3.17
C VAL A 214 -3.82 -2.73 -2.20
N HIS A 215 -4.23 -2.18 -1.07
CA HIS A 215 -4.78 -2.93 0.07
C HIS A 215 -6.28 -3.23 -0.09
N ARG A 216 -7.00 -2.36 -0.79
CA ARG A 216 -8.46 -2.34 -0.99
C ARG A 216 -9.25 -2.15 0.31
N THR A 217 -8.66 -1.44 1.25
CA THR A 217 -9.27 -0.95 2.50
C THR A 217 -10.09 0.31 2.24
N ASP A 218 -10.79 0.79 3.27
CA ASP A 218 -11.60 2.01 3.21
C ASP A 218 -10.84 3.19 3.84
N PRO A 219 -10.40 4.20 3.06
CA PRO A 219 -9.54 5.30 3.53
C PRO A 219 -10.20 6.30 4.50
N LEU A 220 -11.40 5.96 4.95
CA LEU A 220 -12.17 6.71 5.95
C LEU A 220 -12.32 5.91 7.25
N GLN A 221 -11.74 4.73 7.33
CA GLN A 221 -11.85 3.76 8.40
C GLN A 221 -10.50 3.12 8.70
N ALA A 222 -9.84 3.65 9.73
CA ALA A 222 -8.55 3.16 10.22
C ALA A 222 -8.50 1.69 10.66
N ASP A 223 -9.61 0.95 10.58
CA ASP A 223 -9.79 -0.47 10.91
C ASP A 223 -10.98 -0.92 10.04
N THR A 224 -10.67 -1.44 8.85
CA THR A 224 -11.64 -1.72 7.78
C THR A 224 -12.50 -2.93 8.11
N ASP A 225 -11.92 -3.98 8.70
CA ASP A 225 -12.63 -5.24 8.97
C ASP A 225 -13.28 -5.29 10.38
N GLY A 226 -12.86 -4.39 11.27
CA GLY A 226 -13.48 -4.11 12.56
C GLY A 226 -13.05 -5.06 13.67
N ASP A 227 -11.80 -5.52 13.67
CA ASP A 227 -11.26 -6.48 14.63
C ASP A 227 -10.46 -5.84 15.79
N ASP A 228 -10.40 -4.50 15.84
CA ASP A 228 -9.64 -3.66 16.77
C ASP A 228 -8.11 -3.57 16.48
N LEU A 229 -7.64 -4.00 15.29
CA LEU A 229 -6.32 -3.71 14.73
C LEU A 229 -6.47 -2.74 13.54
N SER A 230 -5.55 -1.77 13.40
CA SER A 230 -5.66 -0.80 12.30
C SER A 230 -5.00 -1.32 11.03
N ASP A 231 -5.55 -0.99 9.86
CA ASP A 231 -5.07 -1.50 8.57
C ASP A 231 -3.56 -1.23 8.38
N GLY A 232 -3.09 -0.05 8.82
CA GLY A 232 -1.67 0.29 8.86
C GLY A 232 -0.81 -0.62 9.75
N ASP A 233 -1.27 -0.97 10.95
CA ASP A 233 -0.54 -1.88 11.85
C ASP A 233 -0.54 -3.31 11.29
N GLU A 234 -1.62 -3.73 10.65
CA GLU A 234 -1.73 -5.02 9.97
C GLU A 234 -0.72 -5.16 8.84
N VAL A 235 -0.68 -4.16 7.94
CA VAL A 235 0.19 -4.18 6.77
C VAL A 235 1.67 -4.04 7.16
N ASP A 236 2.01 -3.14 8.08
CA ASP A 236 3.41 -2.78 8.36
C ASP A 236 4.06 -3.58 9.49
N LEU A 237 3.30 -4.01 10.50
CA LEU A 237 3.84 -4.63 11.72
C LEU A 237 3.51 -6.12 11.81
N HIS A 238 2.24 -6.48 11.61
CA HIS A 238 1.74 -7.81 11.90
C HIS A 238 1.70 -8.73 10.68
N LEU A 239 1.73 -8.15 9.48
CA LEU A 239 1.62 -8.87 8.20
C LEU A 239 0.33 -9.69 8.09
N SER A 240 -0.75 -9.23 8.74
CA SER A 240 -2.11 -9.73 8.60
C SER A 240 -2.84 -9.12 7.39
N ASP A 241 -4.00 -9.65 7.03
CA ASP A 241 -4.84 -9.14 5.94
C ASP A 241 -5.91 -8.18 6.49
N PRO A 242 -5.84 -6.86 6.19
CA PRO A 242 -6.75 -5.85 6.76
C PRO A 242 -8.21 -5.91 6.27
N LEU A 243 -8.56 -7.01 5.62
CA LEU A 243 -9.90 -7.32 5.14
C LEU A 243 -10.46 -8.62 5.74
N ASP A 244 -9.70 -9.27 6.63
CA ASP A 244 -10.02 -10.56 7.21
C ASP A 244 -9.70 -10.59 8.70
N THR A 245 -10.75 -10.55 9.52
CA THR A 245 -10.68 -10.41 10.98
C THR A 245 -9.99 -11.57 11.72
N ASP A 246 -9.56 -12.62 11.00
CA ASP A 246 -8.96 -13.88 11.47
C ASP A 246 -8.09 -14.41 10.31
N THR A 247 -6.92 -13.80 10.12
CA THR A 247 -6.06 -13.97 8.93
C THR A 247 -5.59 -15.42 8.73
N ASP A 248 -5.35 -16.15 9.81
CA ASP A 248 -4.77 -17.49 9.78
C ASP A 248 -5.78 -18.64 9.99
N ASP A 249 -7.06 -18.30 10.12
CA ASP A 249 -8.18 -19.22 10.32
C ASP A 249 -8.01 -20.11 11.58
N ASP A 250 -7.46 -19.57 12.67
CA ASP A 250 -7.30 -20.26 13.95
C ASP A 250 -8.46 -20.03 14.94
N THR A 251 -9.38 -19.12 14.63
CA THR A 251 -10.56 -18.68 15.41
C THR A 251 -10.34 -17.58 16.44
N LEU A 252 -9.11 -17.13 16.64
CA LEU A 252 -8.80 -15.87 17.28
C LEU A 252 -8.99 -14.73 16.26
N LEU A 253 -9.17 -13.51 16.75
CA LEU A 253 -9.22 -12.34 15.87
C LEU A 253 -7.85 -11.67 15.91
N ASP A 254 -7.35 -11.14 14.80
CA ASP A 254 -5.98 -10.62 14.71
C ASP A 254 -5.73 -9.53 15.76
N GLY A 255 -6.69 -8.61 15.93
CA GLY A 255 -6.68 -7.61 16.99
C GLY A 255 -6.67 -8.20 18.40
N ALA A 256 -7.33 -9.33 18.66
CA ALA A 256 -7.30 -10.00 19.96
C ALA A 256 -5.96 -10.71 20.20
N GLU A 257 -5.40 -11.32 19.16
CA GLU A 257 -4.09 -11.95 19.19
C GLU A 257 -3.01 -10.97 19.60
N VAL A 258 -2.96 -9.82 18.92
CA VAL A 258 -1.98 -8.77 19.22
C VAL A 258 -2.22 -8.13 20.60
N ASN A 259 -3.46 -7.75 20.90
CA ASN A 259 -3.77 -6.92 22.08
C ASN A 259 -3.91 -7.71 23.39
N VAL A 260 -4.24 -9.00 23.31
CA VAL A 260 -4.58 -9.82 24.48
C VAL A 260 -3.65 -11.01 24.64
N HIS A 261 -3.41 -11.76 23.56
CA HIS A 261 -2.73 -13.06 23.61
C HIS A 261 -1.23 -12.97 23.33
N ALA A 262 -0.78 -11.88 22.70
CA ALA A 262 0.58 -11.67 22.22
C ALA A 262 1.05 -12.77 21.24
N THR A 263 0.11 -13.30 20.45
CA THR A 263 0.34 -14.26 19.36
C THR A 263 0.56 -13.55 18.02
N ASP A 264 1.00 -14.30 17.02
CA ASP A 264 1.25 -13.81 15.65
C ASP A 264 0.02 -14.07 14.78
N PRO A 265 -0.76 -13.03 14.39
CA PRO A 265 -2.04 -13.22 13.70
C PRO A 265 -1.94 -13.81 12.29
N ALA A 266 -0.73 -13.91 11.75
CA ALA A 266 -0.49 -14.60 10.48
C ALA A 266 -0.17 -16.10 10.68
N LYS A 267 -0.29 -16.64 11.90
CA LYS A 267 0.14 -17.99 12.27
C LYS A 267 -0.72 -18.65 13.35
N ALA A 268 -1.50 -19.63 12.91
CA ALA A 268 -2.38 -20.42 13.76
C ALA A 268 -1.68 -21.27 14.86
N ASP A 269 -0.36 -21.22 14.95
CA ASP A 269 0.54 -21.92 15.89
C ASP A 269 1.79 -21.03 16.00
N THR A 270 1.78 -20.12 16.98
CA THR A 270 2.75 -19.03 17.09
C THR A 270 4.16 -19.54 17.42
N ASP A 271 4.27 -20.58 18.24
CA ASP A 271 5.55 -21.12 18.71
C ASP A 271 6.01 -22.42 17.99
N ASP A 272 5.24 -22.86 17.01
CA ASP A 272 5.50 -23.99 16.11
C ASP A 272 5.63 -25.34 16.84
N ASP A 273 4.88 -25.55 17.92
CA ASP A 273 4.94 -26.78 18.74
C ASP A 273 3.96 -27.88 18.31
N GLY A 274 3.01 -27.54 17.43
CA GLY A 274 1.99 -28.44 16.89
C GLY A 274 0.64 -28.36 17.59
N LEU A 275 0.48 -27.50 18.59
CA LEU A 275 -0.80 -27.05 19.14
C LEU A 275 -1.13 -25.66 18.57
N ARG A 276 -2.42 -25.36 18.41
CA ARG A 276 -2.86 -24.06 17.91
C ARG A 276 -3.09 -23.09 19.05
N ASP A 277 -2.90 -21.81 18.79
CA ASP A 277 -3.01 -20.76 19.81
C ASP A 277 -4.41 -20.76 20.47
N ASP A 278 -5.48 -20.91 19.67
CA ASP A 278 -6.85 -21.05 20.16
C ASP A 278 -7.03 -22.22 21.15
N ALA A 279 -6.39 -23.36 20.85
CA ALA A 279 -6.44 -24.58 21.64
C ALA A 279 -5.61 -24.46 22.91
N GLU A 280 -4.50 -23.74 22.87
CA GLU A 280 -3.65 -23.45 24.02
C GLU A 280 -4.32 -22.51 25.01
N ILE A 281 -4.91 -21.43 24.52
CA ILE A 281 -5.71 -20.50 25.34
C ILE A 281 -6.86 -21.25 26.01
N ALA A 282 -7.53 -22.17 25.31
CA ALA A 282 -8.60 -23.00 25.87
C ALA A 282 -8.11 -23.96 26.96
N GLN A 283 -6.86 -24.42 26.89
CA GLN A 283 -6.20 -25.29 27.88
C GLN A 283 -5.44 -24.52 28.95
N ALA A 284 -5.30 -23.20 28.78
CA ALA A 284 -4.51 -22.29 29.60
C ALA A 284 -2.99 -22.55 29.57
N SER A 285 -2.49 -23.20 28.51
CA SER A 285 -1.06 -23.17 28.16
C SER A 285 -0.67 -21.82 27.54
N ASP A 286 0.62 -21.59 27.38
CA ASP A 286 1.19 -20.34 26.86
C ASP A 286 1.49 -20.48 25.36
N PRO A 287 0.70 -19.85 24.46
CA PRO A 287 0.84 -20.01 23.01
C PRO A 287 2.11 -19.41 22.41
N THR A 288 2.99 -18.87 23.25
CA THR A 288 4.27 -18.32 22.85
C THR A 288 5.45 -19.12 23.40
N ASN A 289 5.17 -20.24 24.08
CA ASN A 289 6.16 -21.08 24.72
C ASN A 289 5.86 -22.58 24.50
N PRO A 290 6.67 -23.27 23.68
CA PRO A 290 6.34 -24.59 23.14
C PRO A 290 6.48 -25.73 24.16
N ASP A 291 6.60 -25.43 25.46
CA ASP A 291 6.78 -26.34 26.60
C ASP A 291 6.43 -25.53 27.86
N THR A 292 5.14 -25.41 28.15
CA THR A 292 4.59 -24.49 29.17
C THR A 292 5.08 -24.82 30.58
N ASP A 293 5.13 -26.10 30.94
CA ASP A 293 5.56 -26.52 32.27
C ASP A 293 7.08 -26.79 32.40
N GLY A 294 7.79 -26.81 31.26
CA GLY A 294 9.22 -26.94 31.13
C GLY A 294 9.73 -28.36 31.39
N ASP A 295 8.89 -29.39 31.27
CA ASP A 295 9.30 -30.78 31.48
C ASP A 295 10.19 -31.31 30.36
N GLY A 296 10.02 -30.79 29.14
CA GLY A 296 10.78 -31.13 27.94
C GLY A 296 9.99 -31.93 26.89
N LEU A 297 8.71 -32.20 27.09
CA LEU A 297 7.72 -32.43 26.03
C LEU A 297 7.16 -31.09 25.56
N THR A 298 6.71 -31.04 24.31
CA THR A 298 5.98 -29.85 23.83
C THR A 298 4.51 -29.96 24.16
N ASP A 299 3.82 -28.84 24.37
CA ASP A 299 2.40 -28.81 24.70
C ASP A 299 1.59 -29.55 23.60
N GLY A 300 2.01 -29.37 22.34
CA GLY A 300 1.52 -30.13 21.19
C GLY A 300 1.73 -31.65 21.29
N ASP A 301 2.91 -32.14 21.70
CA ASP A 301 3.16 -33.57 21.88
C ASP A 301 2.36 -34.14 23.06
N GLU A 302 2.27 -33.38 24.15
CA GLU A 302 1.50 -33.75 25.34
C GLU A 302 0.03 -33.96 25.02
N VAL A 303 -0.60 -33.01 24.31
CA VAL A 303 -2.02 -33.09 23.95
C VAL A 303 -2.26 -34.13 22.85
N ASN A 304 -1.46 -34.11 21.78
CA ASN A 304 -1.75 -34.88 20.56
C ASN A 304 -1.25 -36.33 20.61
N LEU A 305 -0.18 -36.62 21.36
CA LEU A 305 0.48 -37.93 21.35
C LEU A 305 0.37 -38.64 22.70
N TYR A 306 0.64 -37.95 23.81
CA TYR A 306 0.78 -38.59 25.13
C TYR A 306 -0.48 -38.49 26.00
N SER A 307 -1.41 -37.59 25.68
CA SER A 307 -2.59 -37.28 26.51
C SER A 307 -2.23 -36.85 27.94
N THR A 308 -1.09 -36.18 28.08
CA THR A 308 -0.62 -35.55 29.34
C THR A 308 -1.14 -34.12 29.45
N ASN A 309 -0.79 -33.43 30.52
CA ASN A 309 -1.26 -32.07 30.81
C ASN A 309 -0.12 -31.05 30.65
N PRO A 310 -0.18 -30.14 29.65
CA PRO A 310 0.83 -29.10 29.40
C PRO A 310 1.19 -28.16 30.56
N LEU A 311 0.41 -28.22 31.65
CA LEU A 311 0.59 -27.40 32.83
C LEU A 311 1.16 -28.16 34.04
N ASP A 312 1.43 -29.46 33.90
CA ASP A 312 1.83 -30.33 35.00
C ASP A 312 2.90 -31.34 34.59
N ARG A 313 4.13 -31.06 35.04
CA ARG A 313 5.36 -31.80 34.69
C ARG A 313 5.36 -33.29 35.05
N ASP A 314 4.33 -33.77 35.72
CA ASP A 314 4.16 -35.10 36.31
C ASP A 314 2.64 -35.35 36.40
N THR A 315 2.03 -35.62 35.24
CA THR A 315 0.58 -35.66 35.03
C THR A 315 -0.11 -36.61 36.01
N ASP A 316 0.48 -37.77 36.26
CA ASP A 316 -0.11 -38.76 37.14
C ASP A 316 0.31 -38.61 38.61
N ASN A 317 1.31 -37.78 38.91
CA ASN A 317 1.84 -37.50 40.23
C ASN A 317 2.43 -38.75 40.94
N ASP A 318 3.18 -39.59 40.23
CA ASP A 318 3.94 -40.70 40.81
C ASP A 318 5.37 -40.30 41.23
N GLY A 319 5.80 -39.13 40.77
CA GLY A 319 7.11 -38.57 41.03
C GLY A 319 8.09 -38.68 39.87
N LEU A 320 7.75 -39.24 38.71
CA LEU A 320 8.54 -39.24 37.47
C LEU A 320 7.94 -38.20 36.51
N PRO A 321 8.74 -37.29 35.93
CA PRO A 321 8.19 -36.37 34.94
C PRO A 321 7.79 -37.07 33.64
N ASP A 322 6.75 -36.58 32.98
CA ASP A 322 6.14 -37.19 31.80
C ASP A 322 7.17 -37.44 30.69
N ASN A 323 8.06 -36.47 30.43
CA ASN A 323 9.13 -36.65 29.45
C ASN A 323 10.10 -37.80 29.77
N ARG A 324 10.32 -38.09 31.06
CA ARG A 324 11.16 -39.20 31.50
C ARG A 324 10.45 -40.52 31.40
N GLU A 325 9.14 -40.53 31.62
CA GLU A 325 8.29 -41.71 31.42
C GLU A 325 8.31 -42.14 29.96
N VAL A 326 8.15 -41.18 29.05
CA VAL A 326 8.31 -41.41 27.60
C VAL A 326 9.71 -41.95 27.27
N GLU A 327 10.77 -41.43 27.89
CA GLU A 327 12.16 -41.90 27.67
C GLU A 327 12.36 -43.36 28.12
N VAL A 328 11.80 -43.74 29.27
CA VAL A 328 11.94 -45.11 29.82
C VAL A 328 10.89 -46.07 29.25
N GLY A 329 9.85 -45.55 28.60
CA GLY A 329 8.77 -46.30 27.98
C GLY A 329 7.60 -46.64 28.90
N SER A 330 7.49 -45.99 30.07
CA SER A 330 6.30 -46.05 30.93
C SER A 330 5.18 -45.13 30.39
N ASP A 331 3.95 -45.32 30.88
CA ASP A 331 2.78 -44.54 30.49
C ASP A 331 2.63 -43.32 31.41
N PRO A 332 2.81 -42.08 30.92
CA PRO A 332 2.83 -40.88 31.75
C PRO A 332 1.48 -40.50 32.38
N THR A 333 0.44 -41.29 32.11
CA THR A 333 -0.89 -41.09 32.69
C THR A 333 -1.22 -42.14 33.76
N VAL A 334 -0.29 -43.05 34.05
CA VAL A 334 -0.51 -44.23 34.90
C VAL A 334 0.64 -44.45 35.88
N LYS A 335 0.39 -44.13 37.16
CA LYS A 335 1.40 -44.15 38.25
C LYS A 335 2.20 -45.44 38.45
N ASP A 336 1.78 -46.54 37.84
CA ASP A 336 2.29 -47.91 37.99
C ASP A 336 1.94 -48.63 36.69
N THR A 337 2.82 -48.49 35.69
CA THR A 337 2.57 -48.88 34.31
C THR A 337 2.37 -50.38 34.17
N ASP A 338 3.20 -51.17 34.86
CA ASP A 338 3.12 -52.62 34.76
C ASP A 338 2.13 -53.24 35.77
N GLY A 339 1.75 -52.51 36.83
CA GLY A 339 0.79 -52.90 37.85
C GLY A 339 1.32 -53.86 38.92
N ASP A 340 2.62 -53.85 39.25
CA ASP A 340 3.22 -54.68 40.31
C ASP A 340 3.03 -54.09 41.73
N GLY A 341 2.67 -52.80 41.82
CA GLY A 341 2.43 -52.07 43.06
C GLY A 341 3.59 -51.20 43.56
N ILE A 342 4.69 -51.10 42.82
CA ILE A 342 5.66 -50.01 42.89
C ILE A 342 5.26 -49.00 41.79
N GLY A 343 5.39 -47.70 42.05
CA GLY A 343 5.15 -46.71 41.00
C GLY A 343 6.40 -46.45 40.16
N ASP A 344 6.22 -46.01 38.93
CA ASP A 344 7.28 -45.88 37.92
C ASP A 344 8.39 -44.92 38.40
N GLY A 345 8.03 -43.82 39.07
CA GLY A 345 8.95 -42.90 39.72
C GLY A 345 9.88 -43.56 40.75
N PRO A 346 9.36 -44.20 41.81
CA PRO A 346 10.16 -45.00 42.72
C PRO A 346 10.99 -46.10 42.05
N GLU A 347 10.49 -46.76 41.01
CA GLU A 347 11.24 -47.76 40.25
C GLU A 347 12.48 -47.16 39.62
N VAL A 348 12.33 -46.10 38.82
CA VAL A 348 13.44 -45.45 38.12
C VAL A 348 14.41 -44.76 39.10
N LYS A 349 13.90 -44.14 40.17
CA LYS A 349 14.74 -43.29 41.07
C LYS A 349 15.34 -44.04 42.26
N THR A 350 14.67 -45.06 42.77
CA THR A 350 15.03 -45.70 44.05
C THR A 350 15.39 -47.16 43.89
N HIS A 351 14.56 -47.95 43.20
CA HIS A 351 14.73 -49.40 43.08
C HIS A 351 15.59 -49.80 41.88
N LEU A 352 15.74 -48.91 40.90
CA LEU A 352 16.46 -49.10 39.64
C LEU A 352 15.92 -50.27 38.81
N THR A 353 14.62 -50.55 38.91
CA THR A 353 13.88 -51.57 38.15
C THR A 353 13.32 -50.98 36.83
N ASP A 354 12.82 -51.85 35.95
CA ASP A 354 12.19 -51.47 34.68
C ASP A 354 10.68 -51.30 34.88
N PRO A 355 10.16 -50.05 34.82
CA PRO A 355 8.75 -49.75 35.15
C PRO A 355 7.72 -50.35 34.17
N THR A 356 8.20 -50.99 33.09
CA THR A 356 7.36 -51.67 32.12
C THR A 356 7.25 -53.18 32.37
N LYS A 357 7.89 -53.69 33.42
CA LYS A 357 8.02 -55.13 33.70
C LYS A 357 7.92 -55.44 35.19
N LYS A 358 6.83 -56.12 35.55
CA LYS A 358 6.61 -56.63 36.91
C LYS A 358 7.79 -57.39 37.52
N ASP A 359 8.57 -58.07 36.67
CA ASP A 359 9.72 -58.90 37.04
C ASP A 359 10.90 -58.44 36.17
N THR A 360 11.69 -57.52 36.72
CA THR A 360 12.75 -56.82 35.98
C THR A 360 13.83 -57.76 35.49
N ASP A 361 14.27 -58.68 36.35
CA ASP A 361 15.38 -59.56 36.04
C ASP A 361 14.95 -60.89 35.41
N GLY A 362 13.67 -61.26 35.51
CA GLY A 362 13.04 -62.45 34.94
C GLY A 362 13.29 -63.73 35.76
N ASP A 363 13.22 -63.69 37.09
CA ASP A 363 13.46 -64.83 37.96
C ASP A 363 12.21 -65.52 38.56
N ASP A 364 11.02 -65.07 38.15
CA ASP A 364 9.70 -65.48 38.63
C ASP A 364 9.24 -64.84 39.97
N LEU A 365 9.92 -63.81 40.49
CA LEU A 365 9.40 -62.89 41.51
C LEU A 365 9.08 -61.54 40.88
N ASP A 366 8.05 -60.86 41.38
CA ASP A 366 7.81 -59.47 40.99
C ASP A 366 8.61 -58.51 41.87
N ASP A 367 8.96 -57.34 41.32
CA ASP A 367 9.88 -56.38 41.94
C ASP A 367 9.31 -55.91 43.29
N ASN A 368 7.99 -55.74 43.39
CA ASN A 368 7.28 -55.48 44.64
C ASN A 368 7.53 -56.56 45.72
N GLU A 369 7.36 -57.84 45.38
CA GLU A 369 7.59 -58.96 46.29
C GLU A 369 9.05 -59.01 46.73
N GLU A 370 9.99 -58.75 45.84
CA GLU A 370 11.41 -58.71 46.15
C GLU A 370 11.74 -57.56 47.11
N VAL A 371 11.33 -56.34 46.78
CA VAL A 371 11.61 -55.14 47.59
C VAL A 371 10.92 -55.20 48.95
N PHE A 372 9.65 -55.60 49.01
CA PHE A 372 8.84 -55.44 50.22
C PHE A 372 8.72 -56.71 51.08
N LYS A 373 8.73 -57.90 50.48
CA LYS A 373 8.45 -59.17 51.16
C LYS A 373 9.69 -60.04 51.33
N HIS A 374 10.48 -60.27 50.28
CA HIS A 374 11.62 -61.18 50.29
C HIS A 374 12.95 -60.51 50.64
N LYS A 375 13.08 -59.19 50.40
CA LYS A 375 14.28 -58.39 50.61
C LYS A 375 15.48 -58.83 49.75
N THR A 376 15.18 -59.42 48.59
CA THR A 376 16.11 -59.74 47.51
C THR A 376 16.41 -58.51 46.65
N ASP A 377 17.40 -58.60 45.76
CA ASP A 377 17.75 -57.54 44.81
C ASP A 377 16.95 -57.74 43.51
N PRO A 378 15.96 -56.87 43.19
CA PRO A 378 15.09 -57.06 42.03
C PRO A 378 15.79 -56.93 40.66
N ASN A 379 17.09 -56.64 40.67
CA ASN A 379 17.91 -56.57 39.47
C ASN A 379 18.86 -57.77 39.33
N ALA A 380 18.77 -58.76 40.21
CA ALA A 380 19.69 -59.88 40.26
C ALA A 380 18.99 -61.19 40.58
N LYS A 381 18.85 -62.02 39.53
CA LYS A 381 18.18 -63.33 39.59
C LYS A 381 18.61 -64.20 40.77
N ASP A 382 19.83 -64.04 41.27
CA ASP A 382 20.44 -64.83 42.34
C ASP A 382 21.15 -63.84 43.29
N THR A 383 20.42 -63.37 44.31
CA THR A 383 20.88 -62.29 45.20
C THR A 383 22.12 -62.69 46.01
N ASP A 384 22.23 -63.97 46.41
CA ASP A 384 23.33 -64.45 47.26
C ASP A 384 24.49 -65.14 46.49
N GLY A 385 24.29 -65.34 45.19
CA GLY A 385 25.24 -65.85 44.22
C GLY A 385 25.55 -67.34 44.39
N ASP A 386 24.65 -68.17 44.93
CA ASP A 386 24.86 -69.61 45.12
C ASP A 386 24.57 -70.49 43.89
N GLY A 387 23.97 -69.90 42.85
CA GLY A 387 23.64 -70.53 41.58
C GLY A 387 22.19 -70.99 41.45
N PHE A 388 21.32 -70.72 42.43
CA PHE A 388 19.87 -70.83 42.32
C PHE A 388 19.25 -69.43 42.26
N ASN A 389 18.17 -69.28 41.48
CA ASN A 389 17.51 -68.00 41.41
C ASN A 389 16.50 -67.82 42.55
N ASP A 390 16.29 -66.59 42.99
CA ASP A 390 15.55 -66.26 44.21
C ASP A 390 14.11 -66.77 44.14
N GLY A 391 13.43 -66.61 43.00
CA GLY A 391 12.09 -67.15 42.78
C GLY A 391 11.99 -68.67 42.92
N ARG A 392 13.03 -69.43 42.55
CA ARG A 392 13.07 -70.88 42.75
C ARG A 392 13.24 -71.25 44.21
N GLU A 393 14.04 -70.48 44.95
CA GLU A 393 14.28 -70.68 46.37
C GLU A 393 13.04 -70.40 47.20
N VAL A 394 12.39 -69.25 46.94
CA VAL A 394 11.10 -68.90 47.56
C VAL A 394 10.07 -70.00 47.31
N LYS A 395 10.00 -70.53 46.08
CA LYS A 395 9.10 -71.64 45.73
C LYS A 395 9.47 -72.97 46.40
N ALA A 396 10.75 -73.22 46.64
CA ALA A 396 11.25 -74.39 47.37
C ALA A 396 11.13 -74.23 48.89
N GLY A 397 10.90 -73.01 49.39
CA GLY A 397 10.86 -72.66 50.80
C GLY A 397 12.23 -72.50 51.44
N THR A 398 13.27 -72.23 50.64
CA THR A 398 14.62 -71.87 51.11
C THR A 398 14.79 -70.34 51.18
N ASP A 399 15.86 -69.87 51.80
CA ASP A 399 16.11 -68.45 52.06
C ASP A 399 17.06 -67.85 51.00
N PRO A 400 16.56 -67.03 50.05
CA PRO A 400 17.34 -66.51 48.92
C PRO A 400 18.43 -65.50 49.29
N LEU A 401 18.55 -65.17 50.59
CA LEU A 401 19.61 -64.31 51.11
C LEU A 401 20.75 -65.11 51.75
N LYS A 402 20.70 -66.44 51.70
CA LYS A 402 21.62 -67.32 52.41
C LYS A 402 22.16 -68.42 51.51
N LYS A 403 23.39 -68.18 51.04
CA LYS A 403 24.22 -69.07 50.19
C LYS A 403 24.35 -70.55 50.61
N SER A 404 23.99 -70.87 51.85
CA SER A 404 24.07 -72.23 52.41
C SER A 404 22.73 -72.96 52.47
N ASP A 405 21.63 -72.29 52.15
CA ASP A 405 20.26 -72.76 52.31
C ASP A 405 19.58 -72.79 50.94
N HIS A 406 19.71 -73.90 50.22
CA HIS A 406 19.31 -74.00 48.81
C HIS A 406 18.55 -75.31 48.49
N PRO A 407 17.84 -75.39 47.35
CA PRO A 407 16.97 -76.54 46.97
C PRO A 407 17.65 -77.88 46.69
#